data_AF-A0A4Y2E5K5-F1
#
_entry.id   AF-A0A4Y2E5K5-F1
#
_cell.length_a   1.000
_cell.length_b   1.000
_cell.length_c   1.000
_cell.angle_alpha   90.00
_cell.angle_beta   90.00
_cell.angle_gamma   90.00
#
_symmetry.space_group_name_H-M   'P 1'
#
loop_
_entity.id
_entity.type
_entity.pdbx_description
1 polymer ?
#
loop_
_entity_poly.entity_id
_entity_poly.type
_entity_poly.pdbx_seq_one_letter_code
_entity_poly.pdbx_strand_id
1 'polypeptide(L)'
;MNVKIFLNPILLPNNCTLTKRLIESVHRKHCQAGTQIMLSILREQFWIVKSTIRSVINGCMKCKRYNAKPLTVESCPLLEDRASDTVAFEITQVDSAGPLFLKSGSKVWIVLLTCAVYRAVHLELVAS
;
A
#
# COMPACT_ATOMS: atom_id res chain seq x y z
N MET A 1 27.15 19.19 24.00
CA MET A 1 25.75 19.20 24.51
C MET A 1 25.67 20.31 25.56
N ASN A 2 24.84 21.33 25.35
CA ASN A 2 24.87 22.55 26.18
C ASN A 2 23.85 22.42 27.33
N VAL A 3 24.33 22.03 28.51
CA VAL A 3 23.49 21.65 29.67
C VAL A 3 22.48 22.74 30.08
N LYS A 4 22.80 24.02 29.85
CA LYS A 4 21.90 25.15 30.15
C LYS A 4 20.57 25.12 29.40
N ILE A 5 20.54 24.57 28.18
CA ILE A 5 19.33 24.54 27.34
C ILE A 5 18.34 23.48 27.87
N PHE A 6 18.85 22.37 28.43
CA PHE A 6 18.02 21.31 28.97
C PHE A 6 17.19 21.75 30.19
N LEU A 7 17.74 22.65 31.00
CA LEU A 7 17.07 23.21 32.18
C LEU A 7 16.01 24.26 31.81
N ASN A 8 16.15 24.92 30.65
CA ASN A 8 15.24 25.97 30.19
C ASN A 8 14.91 25.77 28.71
N PRO A 9 14.08 24.76 28.38
CA PRO A 9 13.75 24.45 27.00
C PRO A 9 12.96 25.59 26.36
N ILE A 10 13.21 25.85 25.08
CA ILE A 10 12.50 26.89 24.34
C ILE A 10 11.05 26.44 24.12
N LEU A 11 10.10 27.22 24.62
CA LEU A 11 8.68 26.94 24.43
C LEU A 11 8.27 27.21 22.99
N LEU A 12 7.78 26.18 22.30
CA LEU A 12 7.23 26.34 20.95
C LEU A 12 5.72 26.15 20.94
N PRO A 13 4.94 27.08 20.36
CA PRO A 13 3.49 26.95 20.28
C PRO A 13 3.09 25.74 19.44
N ASN A 14 2.09 25.01 19.91
CA ASN A 14 1.65 23.75 19.31
C ASN A 14 1.06 23.89 17.90
N ASN A 15 0.39 25.00 17.61
CA ASN A 15 -0.27 25.22 16.33
C ASN A 15 0.44 26.24 15.42
N CYS A 16 1.75 26.37 15.56
CA CYS A 16 2.55 27.22 14.68
C CYS A 16 3.14 26.44 13.51
N THR A 17 3.14 27.04 12.34
CA THR A 17 3.75 26.49 11.12
C THR A 17 5.24 26.20 11.32
N LEU A 18 5.96 27.08 12.03
CA LEU A 18 7.38 26.89 12.34
C LEU A 18 7.61 25.59 13.12
N THR A 19 6.83 25.38 14.19
CA THR A 19 6.90 24.16 15.02
C THR A 19 6.68 22.90 14.18
N LYS A 20 5.66 22.92 13.30
CA LYS A 20 5.37 21.78 12.42
C LYS A 20 6.53 21.50 11.45
N ARG A 21 7.09 22.54 10.82
CA ARG A 21 8.23 22.41 9.88
C ARG A 21 9.51 21.94 10.58
N LEU A 22 9.75 22.40 11.80
CA LEU A 22 10.85 21.91 12.64
C LEU A 22 10.72 20.41 12.90
N ILE A 23 9.54 19.96 13.36
CA ILE A 23 9.28 18.54 13.62
C ILE A 23 9.44 17.72 12.33
N GLU A 24 8.92 18.19 11.19
CA GLU A 24 9.09 17.51 9.89
C GLU A 24 10.56 17.37 9.48
N SER A 25 11.37 18.41 9.71
CA SER A 25 12.80 18.41 9.37
C SER A 25 13.55 17.40 10.23
N VAL A 26 13.34 17.42 11.55
CA VAL A 26 13.94 16.46 12.50
C VAL A 26 13.47 15.04 12.19
N HIS A 27 12.18 14.84 11.88
CA HIS A 27 11.64 13.54 11.53
C HIS A 27 12.26 12.96 10.25
N ARG A 28 12.55 13.80 9.25
CA ARG A 28 13.29 13.39 8.04
C ARG A 28 14.75 13.07 8.33
N LYS A 29 15.42 13.84 9.20
CA LYS A 29 16.82 13.64 9.57
C LYS A 29 17.05 12.34 10.36
N HIS A 30 16.10 11.95 11.20
CA HIS A 30 16.18 10.75 12.04
C HIS A 30 15.41 9.56 11.46
N CYS A 31 15.50 9.35 10.14
CA CYS A 31 14.98 8.16 9.45
C CYS A 31 13.55 7.77 9.84
N GLN A 32 12.65 8.75 9.93
CA GLN A 32 11.24 8.54 10.24
C GLN A 32 10.98 7.88 11.62
N ALA A 33 11.83 8.18 12.60
CA ALA A 33 11.69 7.67 13.97
C ALA A 33 10.27 7.90 14.54
N GLY A 34 9.84 6.93 15.36
CA GLY A 34 8.52 6.95 16.00
C GLY A 34 8.34 8.11 16.98
N THR A 35 7.10 8.34 17.42
CA THR A 35 6.72 9.49 18.25
C THR A 35 7.52 9.61 19.54
N GLN A 36 7.88 8.49 20.19
CA GLN A 36 8.61 8.52 21.46
C GLN A 36 10.06 8.98 21.27
N ILE A 37 10.74 8.47 20.24
CA ILE A 37 12.12 8.88 19.91
C ILE A 37 12.14 10.36 19.53
N MET A 38 11.20 10.78 18.68
CA MET A 38 11.05 12.19 18.29
C MET A 38 10.79 13.10 19.50
N LEU A 39 9.99 12.64 20.48
CA LEU A 39 9.74 13.37 21.72
C LEU A 39 11.03 13.56 22.52
N SER A 40 11.84 12.52 22.67
CA SER A 40 13.12 12.59 23.38
C SER A 40 14.07 13.57 22.70
N ILE A 41 14.28 13.45 21.38
CA ILE A 41 15.19 14.30 20.60
C ILE A 41 14.75 15.77 20.66
N LEU A 42 13.47 16.06 20.43
CA LEU A 42 12.98 17.43 20.40
C LEU A 42 13.03 18.09 21.79
N ARG A 43 12.83 17.32 22.87
CA ARG A 43 12.86 17.83 24.25
C ARG A 43 14.25 18.12 24.79
N GLU A 44 15.31 17.75 24.07
CA GLU A 44 16.66 18.21 24.40
C GLU A 44 16.81 19.73 24.26
N GLN A 45 15.98 20.36 23.41
CA GLN A 45 16.07 21.79 23.10
C GLN A 45 14.74 22.55 23.20
N PHE A 46 13.61 21.89 22.97
CA PHE A 46 12.31 22.52 22.83
C PHE A 46 11.25 21.88 23.71
N TRP A 47 10.42 22.71 24.34
CA TRP A 47 9.22 22.24 25.01
C TRP A 47 8.07 22.14 24.00
N ILE A 48 7.88 20.95 23.43
CA ILE A 48 6.83 20.63 22.45
C ILE A 48 5.89 19.56 23.02
N VAL A 49 4.60 19.72 22.78
CA VAL A 49 3.58 18.74 23.19
C VAL A 49 3.57 17.53 22.26
N LYS A 50 3.45 16.33 22.84
CA LYS A 50 3.45 15.05 22.13
C LYS A 50 2.39 14.94 21.04
N SER A 51 1.22 15.56 21.22
CA SER A 51 0.13 15.55 20.24
C SER A 51 0.53 16.23 18.92
N THR A 52 1.26 17.34 18.98
CA THR A 52 1.80 18.06 17.81
C THR A 52 2.75 17.18 17.03
N ILE A 53 3.67 16.48 17.72
CA ILE A 53 4.61 15.55 17.10
C ILE A 53 3.87 14.40 16.43
N ARG A 54 2.90 13.79 17.13
CA ARG A 54 2.08 12.71 16.59
C ARG A 54 1.32 13.15 15.33
N SER A 55 0.74 14.36 15.34
CA SER A 55 0.03 14.92 14.19
C SER A 55 0.93 15.02 12.95
N VAL A 56 2.16 15.55 13.12
CA VAL A 56 3.13 15.66 12.02
C VAL A 56 3.55 14.28 11.49
N ILE A 57 3.85 13.33 12.36
CA ILE A 57 4.25 11.97 11.95
C ILE A 57 3.09 11.26 11.23
N ASN A 58 1.85 11.39 11.73
CA ASN A 58 0.67 10.83 11.09
C ASN A 58 0.39 11.46 9.71
N GLY A 59 0.85 12.69 9.46
CA GLY A 59 0.80 13.34 8.15
C GLY A 59 1.88 12.87 7.16
N CYS A 60 2.93 12.18 7.63
CA CYS A 60 4.06 11.76 6.79
C CYS A 60 3.67 10.61 5.85
N MET A 61 3.72 10.86 4.53
CA MET A 61 3.36 9.85 3.52
C MET A 61 4.25 8.60 3.56
N LYS A 62 5.55 8.76 3.88
CA LYS A 62 6.45 7.61 4.05
C LYS A 62 5.98 6.73 5.22
N CYS A 63 5.73 7.32 6.38
CA CYS A 63 5.22 6.59 7.55
C CYS A 63 3.85 5.96 7.27
N LYS A 64 2.95 6.64 6.57
CA LYS A 64 1.66 6.06 6.17
C LYS A 64 1.84 4.83 5.30
N ARG A 65 2.74 4.89 4.31
CA ARG A 65 3.04 3.76 3.41
C ARG A 65 3.63 2.57 4.16
N TYR A 66 4.59 2.79 5.05
CA TYR A 66 5.21 1.70 5.82
C TYR A 66 4.30 1.11 6.90
N ASN A 67 3.38 1.90 7.46
CA ASN A 67 2.39 1.43 8.44
C ASN A 67 1.05 1.02 7.80
N ALA A 68 0.96 0.99 6.46
CA ALA A 68 -0.26 0.58 5.78
C ALA A 68 -0.56 -0.88 6.12
N LYS A 69 -1.76 -1.14 6.62
CA LYS A 69 -2.22 -2.50 6.84
C LYS A 69 -2.52 -3.16 5.50
N PRO A 70 -2.31 -4.49 5.36
CA PRO A 70 -2.81 -5.23 4.22
C PRO A 70 -4.30 -4.98 4.02
N LEU A 71 -4.73 -4.91 2.75
CA LEU A 71 -6.14 -4.89 2.42
C LEU A 71 -6.76 -6.21 2.88
N THR A 72 -7.58 -6.14 3.93
CA THR A 72 -8.47 -7.22 4.31
C THR A 72 -9.75 -7.07 3.49
N VAL A 73 -9.86 -7.85 2.42
CA VAL A 73 -11.10 -7.95 1.65
C VAL A 73 -11.91 -9.07 2.29
N GLU A 74 -13.18 -8.81 2.60
CA GLU A 74 -14.10 -9.88 2.97
C GLU A 74 -14.24 -10.83 1.78
N SER A 75 -14.02 -12.12 2.02
CA SER A 75 -14.15 -13.14 0.98
C SER A 75 -15.57 -13.09 0.42
N CYS A 76 -15.71 -12.72 -0.85
CA CYS A 76 -16.98 -12.80 -1.54
C CYS A 76 -17.47 -14.27 -1.50
N PRO A 77 -18.75 -14.55 -1.21
CA PRO A 77 -19.28 -15.91 -1.35
C PRO A 77 -18.96 -16.44 -2.75
N LEU A 78 -18.53 -17.69 -2.83
CA LEU A 78 -18.36 -18.36 -4.11
C LEU A 78 -19.69 -18.31 -4.85
N LEU A 79 -19.69 -17.79 -6.08
CA LEU A 79 -20.87 -17.80 -6.95
C LEU A 79 -21.42 -19.24 -7.04
N GLU A 80 -22.74 -19.39 -6.89
CA GLU A 80 -23.43 -20.69 -6.96
C GLU A 80 -23.12 -21.45 -8.25
N ASP A 81 -22.87 -20.71 -9.34
CA ASP A 81 -22.40 -21.15 -10.65
C ASP A 81 -21.08 -21.96 -10.64
N ARG A 82 -20.34 -21.98 -9.52
CA ARG A 82 -19.15 -22.84 -9.35
C ARG A 82 -19.41 -24.12 -8.57
N ALA A 83 -20.64 -24.34 -8.09
CA ALA A 83 -20.98 -25.39 -7.14
C ALA A 83 -22.13 -26.30 -7.58
N SER A 84 -22.77 -26.04 -8.72
CA SER A 84 -23.81 -26.90 -9.30
C SER A 84 -23.21 -27.93 -10.28
N ASP A 85 -23.72 -29.16 -10.25
CA ASP A 85 -23.43 -30.19 -11.26
C ASP A 85 -24.07 -29.80 -12.60
N THR A 86 -23.31 -29.15 -13.47
CA THR A 86 -23.74 -28.72 -14.82
C THR A 86 -22.95 -29.45 -15.90
N VAL A 87 -23.37 -29.34 -17.16
CA VAL A 87 -22.64 -29.94 -18.28
C VAL A 87 -21.29 -29.24 -18.48
N ALA A 88 -20.29 -29.96 -18.99
CA ALA A 88 -18.98 -29.38 -19.30
C ALA A 88 -19.12 -28.19 -20.25
N PHE A 89 -18.40 -27.09 -19.93
CA PHE A 89 -18.43 -25.81 -20.65
C PHE A 89 -19.78 -25.06 -20.66
N GLU A 90 -20.77 -25.48 -19.87
CA GLU A 90 -22.03 -24.73 -19.71
C GLU A 90 -21.79 -23.36 -19.08
N ILE A 91 -20.93 -23.31 -18.05
CA ILE A 91 -20.46 -22.08 -17.42
C ILE A 91 -18.99 -21.91 -17.80
N THR A 92 -18.74 -21.08 -18.81
CA THR A 92 -17.40 -20.89 -19.38
C THR A 92 -16.91 -19.47 -19.17
N GLN A 93 -15.70 -19.35 -18.62
CA GLN A 93 -14.95 -18.10 -18.59
C GLN A 93 -14.09 -18.00 -19.84
N VAL A 94 -14.14 -16.84 -20.50
CA VAL A 94 -13.35 -16.54 -21.69
C VAL A 94 -12.23 -15.58 -21.31
N ASP A 95 -11.00 -15.90 -21.69
CA ASP A 95 -9.84 -15.01 -21.57
C ASP A 95 -8.98 -15.11 -22.83
N SER A 96 -8.05 -14.18 -23.02
CA SER A 96 -7.14 -14.19 -24.17
C SER A 96 -5.69 -14.04 -23.71
N ALA A 97 -4.83 -14.93 -24.18
CA ALA A 97 -3.39 -14.85 -23.98
C ALA A 97 -2.70 -14.49 -25.31
N GLY A 98 -1.85 -13.48 -25.27
CA GLY A 98 -1.04 -13.11 -26.43
C GLY A 98 -0.42 -11.72 -26.35
N PRO A 99 0.13 -11.22 -27.47
CA PRO A 99 0.21 -11.91 -28.76
C PRO A 99 1.39 -12.89 -28.84
N LEU A 100 1.16 -14.00 -29.56
CA LEU A 100 2.20 -14.95 -29.95
C LEU A 100 2.53 -14.79 -31.44
N PHE A 101 3.72 -15.20 -31.83
CA PHE A 101 4.18 -15.19 -33.22
C PHE A 101 4.42 -16.60 -33.70
N LEU A 102 3.73 -17.00 -34.77
CA LEU A 102 3.99 -18.26 -35.45
C LEU A 102 5.34 -18.21 -36.15
N LYS A 103 5.89 -19.37 -36.51
CA LYS A 103 7.13 -19.46 -37.32
C LYS A 103 7.00 -18.75 -38.68
N SER A 104 5.78 -18.57 -39.18
CA SER A 104 5.48 -17.79 -40.38
C SER A 104 5.60 -16.27 -40.17
N GLY A 105 5.80 -15.79 -38.94
CA GLY A 105 5.76 -14.37 -38.59
C GLY A 105 4.35 -13.84 -38.31
N SER A 106 3.31 -14.65 -38.47
CA SER A 106 1.91 -14.26 -38.23
C SER A 106 1.63 -14.07 -36.73
N LYS A 107 1.02 -12.94 -36.38
CA LYS A 107 0.55 -12.63 -35.03
C LYS A 107 -0.74 -13.39 -34.74
N VAL A 108 -0.76 -14.13 -33.64
CA VAL A 108 -1.91 -14.91 -33.20
C VAL A 108 -2.16 -14.71 -31.71
N TRP A 109 -3.38 -15.00 -31.28
CA TRP A 109 -3.81 -15.01 -29.90
C TRP A 109 -4.30 -16.41 -29.54
N ILE A 110 -4.23 -16.76 -28.26
CA ILE A 110 -4.88 -17.94 -27.73
C ILE A 110 -6.11 -17.48 -26.97
N VAL A 111 -7.28 -17.91 -27.39
CA VAL A 111 -8.51 -17.80 -26.61
C VAL A 111 -8.55 -18.98 -25.63
N LEU A 112 -8.65 -18.65 -24.34
CA LEU A 112 -8.76 -19.57 -23.22
C LEU A 112 -10.23 -19.68 -22.86
N LEU A 113 -10.80 -20.86 -23.08
CA LEU A 113 -12.15 -21.21 -22.67
C LEU A 113 -12.05 -22.11 -21.45
N THR A 114 -12.32 -21.58 -20.26
CA THR A 114 -12.20 -22.31 -19.00
C THR A 114 -13.58 -22.65 -18.45
N CYS A 115 -13.86 -23.93 -18.26
CA CYS A 115 -15.08 -24.38 -17.59
C CYS A 115 -14.99 -24.09 -16.09
N ALA A 116 -15.96 -23.35 -15.55
CA ALA A 116 -15.98 -22.93 -14.15
C ALA A 116 -16.18 -24.10 -13.18
N VAL A 117 -16.91 -25.14 -13.60
CA VAL A 117 -17.26 -26.31 -12.78
C VAL A 117 -16.12 -27.33 -12.74
N TYR A 118 -15.63 -27.76 -13.91
CA TYR A 118 -14.60 -28.81 -13.99
C TYR A 118 -13.16 -28.29 -14.06
N ARG A 119 -12.97 -26.97 -14.19
CA ARG A 119 -11.66 -26.34 -14.45
C ARG A 119 -10.96 -26.88 -15.71
N ALA A 120 -11.72 -27.45 -16.64
CA ALA A 120 -11.23 -27.85 -17.94
C ALA A 120 -10.91 -26.60 -18.79
N VAL A 121 -9.81 -26.64 -19.53
CA VAL A 121 -9.37 -25.52 -20.37
C VAL A 121 -9.33 -25.99 -21.83
N HIS A 122 -10.09 -25.32 -22.69
CA HIS A 122 -10.00 -25.43 -24.14
C HIS A 122 -9.23 -24.22 -24.69
N LEU A 123 -8.21 -24.48 -25.52
CA LEU A 123 -7.36 -23.46 -26.11
C LEU A 123 -7.65 -23.39 -27.61
N GLU A 124 -8.06 -22.22 -28.07
CA GLU A 124 -8.31 -21.96 -29.48
C GLU A 124 -7.34 -20.89 -30.01
N LEU A 125 -6.72 -21.18 -31.15
CA LEU A 125 -5.79 -20.26 -31.80
C LEU A 125 -6.57 -19.34 -32.74
N VAL A 126 -6.48 -18.04 -32.51
CA VAL A 126 -7.17 -17.01 -33.30
C VAL A 126 -6.15 -16.10 -33.96
N ALA A 127 -6.23 -15.99 -35.29
CA ALA A 127 -5.42 -15.04 -36.04
C ALA A 127 -5.89 -13.60 -35.78
N SER A 128 -4.95 -12.66 -35.69
CA SER A 128 -5.23 -11.23 -35.59
C SER A 128 -5.60 -10.61 -36.93
#